data_AF-A0A0X8I9N6-F1
#
_entry.id   AF-A0A0X8I9N6-F1
#
_cell.length_a   1.000
_cell.length_b   1.000
_cell.length_c   1.000
_cell.angle_alpha   90.00
_cell.angle_beta   90.00
_cell.angle_gamma   90.00
#
_symmetry.space_group_name_H-M   'P 1'
#
loop_
_entity.id
_entity.type
_entity.pdbx_description
1 polymer ?
#
loop_
_entity_poly.entity_id
_entity_poly.type
_entity_poly.pdbx_seq_one_letter_code
_entity_poly.pdbx_strand_id
1 'polypeptide(L)' 'MAKQVKAPVHLLYEVDYSTMTIKPKNKKCPKCGNYMAHHLKPVERWHCGYCGYTEFVVKE' A
#
# COMPACT_ATOMS: atom_id res chain seq x y z
N MET A 1 -6.63 0.57 25.55
CA MET A 1 -5.89 1.21 24.43
C MET A 1 -5.22 0.11 23.62
N ALA A 2 -5.53 0.00 22.32
CA ALA A 2 -4.98 -1.06 21.48
C ALA A 2 -3.47 -0.85 21.27
N LYS A 3 -2.66 -1.87 21.57
CA LYS A 3 -1.20 -1.85 21.37
C LYS A 3 -0.91 -1.78 19.87
N GLN A 4 -0.31 -0.69 19.40
CA GLN A 4 0.07 -0.55 17.98
C GLN A 4 1.19 -1.56 17.66
N VAL A 5 0.85 -2.63 16.94
CA VAL A 5 1.84 -3.55 16.38
C VAL A 5 2.40 -2.90 15.12
N LYS A 6 3.56 -2.24 15.23
CA LYS A 6 4.25 -1.66 14.08
C LYS A 6 4.90 -2.77 13.27
N ALA A 7 4.43 -2.99 12.04
CA ALA A 7 5.13 -3.84 11.09
C ALA A 7 6.48 -3.19 10.72
N PRO A 8 7.57 -3.96 10.62
CA PRO A 8 8.85 -3.40 10.20
C PRO A 8 8.81 -2.94 8.72
N VAL A 9 9.42 -1.78 8.45
CA VAL A 9 9.29 -1.05 7.17
C VAL A 9 9.79 -1.84 5.96
N HIS A 10 10.81 -2.70 6.14
CA HIS A 10 11.39 -3.48 5.04
C HIS A 10 10.39 -4.48 4.42
N LEU A 11 9.34 -4.88 5.14
CA LEU A 11 8.32 -5.81 4.63
C LEU A 11 7.42 -5.19 3.55
N LEU A 12 7.44 -3.86 3.39
CA LEU A 12 6.67 -3.14 2.38
C LEU A 12 7.26 -3.25 0.96
N TYR A 13 8.45 -3.82 0.84
CA TYR A 13 9.15 -4.01 -0.43
C TYR A 13 9.31 -5.50 -0.72
N GLU A 14 9.27 -5.85 -2.00
CA GLU A 14 9.70 -7.13 -2.53
C GLU A 14 11.09 -6.97 -3.11
N VAL A 15 11.98 -7.86 -2.70
CA VAL A 15 13.36 -7.91 -3.16
C VAL A 15 13.49 -9.13 -4.04
N ASP A 16 13.78 -8.91 -5.31
CA ASP A 16 14.16 -9.97 -6.24
C ASP A 16 15.69 -10.07 -6.26
N TYR A 17 16.21 -11.11 -5.61
CA TYR A 17 17.64 -11.36 -5.52
C TYR A 17 18.26 -11.88 -6.83
N SER A 18 17.44 -12.36 -7.77
CA SER A 18 17.93 -12.83 -9.06
C SER A 18 18.28 -11.67 -9.99
N THR A 19 17.46 -10.63 -9.98
CA THR A 19 17.64 -9.42 -10.79
C THR A 19 18.25 -8.25 -10.02
N MET A 20 18.48 -8.42 -8.70
CA MET A 20 18.87 -7.37 -7.77
C MET A 20 17.94 -6.14 -7.82
N THR A 21 16.63 -6.37 -7.97
CA THR A 21 15.64 -5.29 -8.04
C THR A 21 14.77 -5.22 -6.79
N ILE A 22 14.42 -4.00 -6.40
CA ILE A 22 13.55 -3.73 -5.26
C ILE A 22 12.28 -3.08 -5.78
N LYS A 23 11.12 -3.70 -5.55
CA LYS A 23 9.82 -3.20 -5.98
C LYS A 23 8.93 -2.95 -4.75
N PRO A 24 8.23 -1.81 -4.67
CA PRO A 24 7.24 -1.59 -3.62
C PRO A 24 6.04 -2.52 -3.84
N LYS A 25 5.51 -3.11 -2.75
CA LYS A 25 4.30 -3.94 -2.80
C LYS A 25 3.04 -3.13 -3.08
N ASN A 26 3.04 -1.88 -2.64
CA ASN A 26 1.86 -1.03 -2.66
C ASN A 26 1.89 -0.03 -3.82
N LYS A 27 0.70 0.32 -4.32
CA LYS A 27 0.50 1.33 -5.35
C LYS A 27 0.89 2.74 -4.85
N LYS A 28 1.48 3.55 -5.73
CA LYS A 28 1.67 4.99 -5.49
C LYS A 28 0.39 5.77 -5.78
N CYS A 29 0.12 6.77 -4.97
CA CYS A 29 -1.01 7.67 -5.11
C CYS A 29 -0.82 8.55 -6.36
N PRO A 30 -1.81 8.63 -7.28
CA PRO A 30 -1.70 9.46 -8.47
C PRO A 30 -1.71 10.97 -8.17
N LYS A 31 -2.18 11.39 -6.99
CA LYS A 31 -2.23 12.81 -6.60
C LYS A 31 -0.95 13.30 -5.94
N CYS A 32 -0.41 12.55 -4.98
CA CYS A 32 0.71 13.01 -4.14
C CYS A 32 1.96 12.12 -4.22
N GLY A 33 1.93 11.01 -4.96
CA GLY A 33 3.06 10.11 -5.11
C GLY A 33 3.38 9.21 -3.91
N ASN A 34 2.71 9.41 -2.75
CA ASN A 34 2.88 8.56 -1.56
C ASN A 34 2.28 7.17 -1.73
N TYR A 35 2.75 6.19 -0.96
CA TYR A 35 2.20 4.83 -0.99
C TYR A 35 0.79 4.77 -0.41
N MET A 36 -0.09 4.06 -1.10
CA MET A 36 -1.48 3.84 -0.69
C MET A 36 -1.61 2.54 0.10
N ALA A 37 -2.52 2.51 1.07
CA ALA A 37 -2.89 1.31 1.79
C ALA A 37 -3.95 0.53 1.00
N HIS A 38 -3.73 -0.77 0.82
CA HIS A 38 -4.71 -1.65 0.21
C HIS A 38 -5.63 -2.23 1.28
N HIS A 39 -6.90 -1.86 1.25
CA HIS A 39 -7.91 -2.39 2.15
C HIS A 39 -8.81 -3.36 1.40
N LEU A 40 -8.83 -4.62 1.81
CA LEU A 40 -9.63 -5.66 1.16
C LEU A 40 -11.09 -5.71 1.66
N LYS A 41 -11.37 -5.15 2.83
CA LYS A 41 -12.69 -5.22 3.48
C LYS A 41 -13.17 -3.81 3.91
N PRO A 42 -14.49 -3.54 3.88
CA PRO A 42 -15.58 -4.36 3.33
C PRO A 42 -15.62 -4.39 1.79
N VAL A 43 -15.08 -3.36 1.14
CA VAL A 43 -14.90 -3.27 -0.31
C VAL A 43 -13.41 -3.03 -0.59
N GLU A 44 -12.88 -3.73 -1.59
CA GLU A 44 -11.49 -3.61 -2.03
C GLU A 44 -11.20 -2.19 -2.52
N ARG A 45 -10.29 -1.49 -1.83
CA ARG A 45 -9.95 -0.10 -2.12
C ARG A 45 -8.50 0.22 -1.81
N TRP A 46 -7.96 1.15 -2.57
CA TRP A 46 -6.71 1.83 -2.28
C TRP A 46 -7.01 3.15 -1.59
N HIS A 47 -6.48 3.36 -0.40
CA HIS A 47 -6.65 4.60 0.35
C HIS A 47 -5.29 5.26 0.63
N CYS A 48 -5.17 6.55 0.35
CA CYS A 48 -4.00 7.34 0.69
C CYS A 48 -4.21 8.02 2.04
N GLY A 49 -3.44 7.60 3.05
CA GLY A 49 -3.51 8.21 4.39
C GLY A 49 -2.95 9.64 4.47
N TYR A 50 -2.24 10.11 3.44
CA TYR A 50 -1.68 11.48 3.41
C TYR A 50 -2.67 12.51 2.85
N CYS A 51 -3.23 12.26 1.66
CA CYS A 51 -4.11 13.22 0.98
C CYS A 51 -5.60 12.85 1.02
N GLY A 52 -5.96 11.72 1.63
CA GLY A 52 -7.34 11.23 1.73
C GLY A 52 -7.91 10.62 0.44
N TYR A 53 -7.14 10.59 -0.64
CA TYR A 53 -7.59 10.04 -1.92
C TYR A 53 -7.88 8.53 -1.82
N THR A 54 -9.01 8.10 -2.37
CA THR A 54 -9.47 6.71 -2.32
C THR A 54 -9.87 6.25 -3.73
N GLU A 55 -9.39 5.08 -4.14
CA GLU A 55 -9.78 4.40 -5.36
C GLU A 55 -10.42 3.06 -5.01
N PHE A 56 -11.63 2.82 -5.50
CA PHE A 56 -12.28 1.53 -5.35
C PHE A 56 -11.91 0.64 -6.53
N VAL A 57 -11.49 -0.59 -6.24
CA VAL A 57 -11.21 -1.58 -7.29
C VAL A 57 -12.56 -2.20 -7.66
N VAL A 58 -13.25 -1.61 -8.63
CA VAL A 58 -14.45 -2.20 -9.21
C VAL A 58 -13.97 -3.35 -10.12
N LYS A 59 -14.28 -4.59 -9.74
CA LYS A 59 -14.16 -5.73 -10.66
C LYS A 59 -15.47 -5.80 -11.44
N GLU A 60 -15.40 -5.56 -12.75
CA GLU A 60 -16.52 -5.77 -13.69
C GLU A 60 -16.92 -7.24 -13.76
#